data_AF-A0A915MF73-F1
#
_entry.id   AF-A0A915MF73-F1
#
_cell.length_a   1.000
_cell.length_b   1.000
_cell.length_c   1.000
_cell.angle_alpha   90.00
_cell.angle_beta   90.00
_cell.angle_gamma   90.00
#
_symmetry.space_group_name_H-M   'P 1'
#
loop_
_entity.id
_entity.type
_entity.pdbx_description
1 polymer ?
#
loop_
_entity_poly.entity_id
_entity_poly.type
_entity_poly.pdbx_seq_one_letter_code
_entity_poly.pdbx_strand_id
1 'polypeptide(L)'
;MALRVQFEASNDVGVFCNLTNAYCLVGIGSSENFYSVLEAELADHIPVIHCSIAGIRIVGRVTVGNRHGLLVPNATTDQELQHLRNSLPDSVKIRRIDERLSALGNVISCNDHVAIVHAEISKETEQALVDVLGVEFAPMIFAREPYLLHLLAGSETITALDAAKSLLDSGYNDPNEREPTDNISPLHVAAAWNNLAMCQLLIHYGADVNARDIDKRRPVDVADKQCKQFLLRLHKRRRTDKSKFRKYPTTVFARPMPSAARRSSSLINEEFLTSDNTDDGREIENKITENEDKPQVNENELNENDEKSQDQENKEDEEEIEEGFEVLDPAEEPAFKKQMEQEQELCKQFSALKLDDLKARLHCKNFKTGPMDARNRKVYEAKLAKLEVRPSKENGDRVSIRNYCPVLQKFILNVERENSGDNQKIGQAEELLLRNHFTQSTPKQEVVSFFCYLLIDPSKLTQSENLSFRQFISSIFYVGKGKRSRPLQHLIHASKCRNFAKTRPTQRTEKLKRILQLWDRGEGVISMHLFHNIHSAEAFIREGAMIEAIGTSNLTNIVRGTFPEIASNWTRQQITEFGSLLLHKAFVIFLNERCRPIFEADVNEMDGRW
;
A
#
# COMPACT_ATOMS: atom_id res chain seq x y z
N MET A 1 -1.46 27.88 7.24
CA MET A 1 -0.71 26.75 7.83
C MET A 1 -0.62 25.62 6.79
N ALA A 2 0.03 24.47 7.08
CA ALA A 2 -0.06 23.28 6.23
C ALA A 2 -0.69 22.14 7.03
N LEU A 3 -1.93 21.77 6.68
CA LEU A 3 -2.72 20.75 7.38
C LEU A 3 -2.64 19.39 6.69
N ARG A 4 -2.82 18.31 7.48
CA ARG A 4 -2.85 16.93 6.99
C ARG A 4 -4.21 16.30 7.24
N VAL A 5 -5.04 16.28 6.20
CA VAL A 5 -6.37 15.67 6.15
C VAL A 5 -6.30 14.33 5.43
N GLN A 6 -7.29 13.45 5.66
CA GLN A 6 -7.45 12.17 4.93
C GLN A 6 -8.92 12.01 4.54
N PHE A 7 -9.20 11.65 3.29
CA PHE A 7 -10.56 11.42 2.79
C PHE A 7 -10.83 9.91 2.73
N GLU A 8 -11.73 9.40 3.57
CA GLU A 8 -12.09 7.97 3.62
C GLU A 8 -10.87 7.02 3.69
N ALA A 9 -9.89 7.39 4.54
CA ALA A 9 -8.57 6.76 4.71
C ALA A 9 -7.55 6.91 3.55
N SER A 10 -7.91 7.58 2.45
CA SER A 10 -6.94 8.00 1.43
C SER A 10 -6.18 9.26 1.83
N ASN A 11 -4.90 9.34 1.41
CA ASN A 11 -4.05 10.52 1.51
C ASN A 11 -4.21 11.47 0.31
N ASP A 12 -4.90 11.07 -0.76
CA ASP A 12 -4.91 11.77 -2.05
C ASP A 12 -5.94 12.92 -2.07
N VAL A 13 -5.79 13.87 -1.14
CA VAL A 13 -6.72 15.00 -0.89
C VAL A 13 -7.13 15.73 -2.18
N GLY A 14 -6.17 16.01 -3.08
CA GLY A 14 -6.42 16.69 -4.36
C GLY A 14 -7.22 15.90 -5.39
N VAL A 15 -7.57 14.63 -5.12
CA VAL A 15 -8.53 13.87 -5.93
C VAL A 15 -9.97 14.21 -5.53
N PHE A 16 -10.21 14.48 -4.24
CA PHE A 16 -11.54 14.67 -3.65
C PHE A 16 -11.87 16.14 -3.33
N CYS A 17 -10.92 17.05 -3.53
CA CYS A 17 -11.06 18.48 -3.25
C CYS A 17 -10.41 19.32 -4.35
N ASN A 18 -11.05 20.44 -4.73
CA ASN A 18 -10.51 21.47 -5.61
C ASN A 18 -10.54 22.82 -4.88
N LEU A 19 -9.37 23.39 -4.59
CA LEU A 19 -9.21 24.61 -3.78
C LEU A 19 -8.73 25.78 -4.64
N THR A 20 -9.48 26.88 -4.63
CA THR A 20 -9.15 28.12 -5.33
C THR A 20 -9.14 29.32 -4.37
N ASN A 21 -8.68 30.48 -4.85
CA ASN A 21 -8.71 31.74 -4.10
C ASN A 21 -10.12 32.35 -3.91
N ALA A 22 -11.19 31.70 -4.38
CA ALA A 22 -12.57 32.20 -4.28
C ALA A 22 -13.60 31.16 -3.81
N TYR A 23 -13.30 29.87 -3.86
CA TYR A 23 -14.18 28.77 -3.47
C TYR A 23 -13.40 27.46 -3.29
N CYS A 24 -13.96 26.54 -2.52
CA CYS A 24 -13.46 25.19 -2.32
C CYS A 24 -14.56 24.18 -2.72
N LEU A 25 -14.30 23.27 -3.65
CA LEU A 25 -15.21 22.17 -4.00
C LEU A 25 -14.77 20.89 -3.30
N VAL A 26 -15.68 20.17 -2.68
CA VAL A 26 -15.40 18.90 -2.01
C VAL A 26 -16.38 17.82 -2.46
N GLY A 27 -15.86 16.62 -2.71
CA GLY A 27 -16.65 15.44 -3.07
C GLY A 27 -17.52 14.95 -1.90
N ILE A 28 -18.81 14.74 -2.17
CA ILE A 28 -19.74 14.14 -1.20
C ILE A 28 -19.27 12.72 -0.83
N GLY A 29 -19.20 12.43 0.47
CA GLY A 29 -18.74 11.17 1.08
C GLY A 29 -18.91 11.20 2.61
N SER A 30 -18.57 10.11 3.30
CA SER A 30 -18.95 9.89 4.71
C SER A 30 -17.93 10.37 5.75
N SER A 31 -17.06 11.32 5.38
CA SER A 31 -15.88 11.70 6.18
C SER A 31 -16.04 13.06 6.87
N GLU A 32 -16.81 13.12 7.95
CA GLU A 32 -17.03 14.36 8.73
C GLU A 32 -15.70 15.02 9.15
N ASN A 33 -14.74 14.23 9.64
CA ASN A 33 -13.38 14.66 9.97
C ASN A 33 -12.63 15.36 8.81
N PHE A 34 -13.02 15.12 7.56
CA PHE A 34 -12.43 15.80 6.40
C PHE A 34 -13.07 17.18 6.19
N TYR A 35 -14.40 17.27 6.24
CA TYR A 35 -15.12 18.54 6.10
C TYR A 35 -14.78 19.49 7.23
N SER A 36 -14.85 19.04 8.49
CA SER A 36 -14.61 19.90 9.66
C SER A 36 -13.22 20.56 9.67
N VAL A 37 -12.20 19.92 9.08
CA VAL A 37 -10.85 20.50 8.97
C VAL A 37 -10.74 21.52 7.84
N LEU A 38 -11.52 21.39 6.77
CA LEU A 38 -11.60 22.41 5.71
C LEU A 38 -12.49 23.57 6.13
N GLU A 39 -13.67 23.30 6.68
CA GLU A 39 -14.63 24.31 7.16
C GLU A 39 -14.01 25.19 8.24
N ALA A 40 -13.33 24.62 9.23
CA ALA A 40 -12.72 25.37 10.34
C ALA A 40 -11.59 26.35 9.94
N GLU A 41 -11.01 26.22 8.74
CA GLU A 41 -9.95 27.12 8.25
C GLU A 41 -10.34 27.91 6.99
N LEU A 42 -11.43 27.54 6.31
CA LEU A 42 -11.84 28.14 5.04
C LEU A 42 -13.22 28.82 5.07
N ALA A 43 -14.17 28.37 5.91
CA ALA A 43 -15.57 28.82 5.82
C ALA A 43 -15.76 30.32 6.11
N ASP A 44 -14.90 30.93 6.93
CA ASP A 44 -14.87 32.38 7.21
C ASP A 44 -14.38 33.22 6.01
N HIS A 45 -13.88 32.59 4.94
CA HIS A 45 -13.18 33.28 3.84
C HIS A 45 -13.68 32.88 2.44
N ILE A 46 -13.96 31.59 2.21
CA ILE A 46 -14.45 31.05 0.93
C ILE A 46 -15.53 29.99 1.16
N PRO A 47 -16.56 29.89 0.30
CA PRO A 47 -17.55 28.82 0.41
C PRO A 47 -16.90 27.45 0.17
N VAL A 48 -17.13 26.53 1.12
CA VAL A 48 -16.84 25.10 0.98
C VAL A 48 -18.11 24.42 0.45
N ILE A 49 -18.03 23.84 -0.75
CA ILE A 49 -19.18 23.40 -1.54
C ILE A 49 -19.14 21.89 -1.70
N HIS A 50 -19.99 21.20 -0.94
CA HIS A 50 -20.14 19.75 -1.02
C HIS A 50 -20.95 19.39 -2.27
N CYS A 51 -20.33 18.66 -3.21
CA CYS A 51 -20.90 18.35 -4.51
C CYS A 51 -20.45 16.97 -5.03
N SER A 52 -21.21 16.43 -5.99
CA SER A 52 -20.69 15.46 -6.96
C SER A 52 -20.54 16.15 -8.31
N ILE A 53 -19.73 15.57 -9.19
CA ILE A 53 -19.56 16.03 -10.57
C ILE A 53 -19.71 14.80 -11.46
N ALA A 54 -20.71 14.79 -12.35
CA ALA A 54 -21.06 13.61 -13.16
C ALA A 54 -21.35 12.35 -12.33
N GLY A 55 -21.97 12.52 -11.15
CA GLY A 55 -22.32 11.45 -10.22
C GLY A 55 -21.13 10.83 -9.46
N ILE A 56 -19.91 11.37 -9.61
CA ILE A 56 -18.71 10.85 -8.95
C ILE A 56 -18.08 11.84 -7.96
N ARG A 57 -17.37 11.26 -6.97
CA ARG A 57 -16.85 11.94 -5.78
C ARG A 57 -15.47 12.59 -5.98
N ILE A 58 -14.82 12.31 -7.11
CA ILE A 58 -13.42 12.71 -7.39
C ILE A 58 -13.30 14.11 -8.00
N VAL A 59 -13.98 15.08 -7.38
CA VAL A 59 -14.22 16.43 -7.96
C VAL A 59 -12.93 17.19 -8.29
N GLY A 60 -11.85 16.95 -7.53
CA GLY A 60 -10.52 17.55 -7.75
C GLY A 60 -9.82 17.09 -9.03
N ARG A 61 -10.13 15.88 -9.52
CA ARG A 61 -9.57 15.38 -10.80
C ARG A 61 -10.42 15.74 -12.02
N VAL A 62 -11.74 15.87 -11.87
CA VAL A 62 -12.64 16.12 -13.02
C VAL A 62 -12.94 17.59 -13.28
N THR A 63 -12.75 18.47 -12.30
CA THR A 63 -12.91 19.92 -12.48
C THR A 63 -11.55 20.62 -12.51
N VAL A 64 -11.52 21.83 -13.06
CA VAL A 64 -10.39 22.75 -12.94
C VAL A 64 -10.91 24.19 -12.92
N GLY A 65 -10.27 25.07 -12.16
CA GLY A 65 -10.77 26.43 -11.99
C GLY A 65 -9.84 27.34 -11.22
N ASN A 66 -10.20 28.61 -11.16
CA ASN A 66 -9.47 29.68 -10.48
C ASN A 66 -10.48 30.70 -9.92
N ARG A 67 -10.04 31.86 -9.43
CA ARG A 67 -10.95 32.86 -8.85
C ARG A 67 -12.00 33.45 -9.81
N HIS A 68 -11.85 33.24 -11.12
CA HIS A 68 -12.69 33.84 -12.16
C HIS A 68 -13.69 32.86 -12.78
N GLY A 69 -13.43 31.55 -12.67
CA GLY A 69 -14.32 30.55 -13.24
C GLY A 69 -13.98 29.11 -12.90
N LEU A 70 -14.91 28.23 -13.28
CA LEU A 70 -14.89 26.79 -13.06
C LEU A 70 -15.24 26.06 -14.36
N LEU A 71 -14.37 25.12 -14.74
CA LEU A 71 -14.56 24.22 -15.87
C LEU A 71 -14.96 22.83 -15.35
N VAL A 72 -16.08 22.32 -15.86
CA VAL A 72 -16.67 21.03 -15.48
C VAL A 72 -16.82 20.14 -16.73
N PRO A 73 -16.78 18.80 -16.61
CA PRO A 73 -16.91 17.91 -17.75
C PRO A 73 -18.34 17.94 -18.31
N ASN A 74 -18.49 17.69 -19.60
CA ASN A 74 -19.78 17.59 -20.30
C ASN A 74 -20.78 16.63 -19.61
N ALA A 75 -20.28 15.57 -18.96
CA ALA A 75 -21.08 14.60 -18.20
C ALA A 75 -21.69 15.13 -16.88
N THR A 76 -21.37 16.35 -16.46
CA THR A 76 -21.95 16.96 -15.23
C THR A 76 -23.44 17.18 -15.41
N THR A 77 -24.27 16.65 -14.53
CA THR A 77 -25.74 16.75 -14.63
C THR A 77 -26.24 18.19 -14.46
N ASP A 78 -27.47 18.48 -14.91
CA ASP A 78 -28.07 19.81 -14.72
C ASP A 78 -28.40 20.10 -13.24
N GLN A 79 -28.65 19.07 -12.43
CA GLN A 79 -28.85 19.22 -10.98
C GLN A 79 -27.55 19.62 -10.27
N GLU A 80 -26.43 18.94 -10.56
CA GLU A 80 -25.11 19.30 -10.04
C GLU A 80 -24.69 20.71 -10.49
N LEU A 81 -24.94 21.06 -11.76
CA LEU A 81 -24.58 22.38 -12.29
C LEU A 81 -25.45 23.49 -11.67
N GLN A 82 -26.73 23.26 -11.42
CA GLN A 82 -27.58 24.22 -10.72
C GLN A 82 -27.21 24.35 -9.23
N HIS A 83 -26.81 23.26 -8.57
CA HIS A 83 -26.27 23.30 -7.20
C HIS A 83 -25.01 24.15 -7.13
N LEU A 84 -24.04 23.93 -8.04
CA LEU A 84 -22.83 24.76 -8.14
C LEU A 84 -23.17 26.24 -8.37
N ARG A 85 -24.13 26.57 -9.25
CA ARG A 85 -24.60 27.95 -9.46
C ARG A 85 -25.23 28.60 -8.23
N ASN A 86 -25.85 27.81 -7.36
CA ASN A 86 -26.49 28.32 -6.15
C ASN A 86 -25.49 28.52 -4.99
N SER A 87 -24.32 27.88 -5.04
CA SER A 87 -23.32 27.90 -3.96
C SER A 87 -22.03 28.65 -4.30
N LEU A 88 -21.73 28.88 -5.58
CA LEU A 88 -20.57 29.69 -6.02
C LEU A 88 -20.91 31.19 -6.02
N PRO A 89 -19.93 32.08 -5.77
CA PRO A 89 -20.12 33.53 -5.94
C PRO A 89 -20.44 33.91 -7.39
N ASP A 90 -21.31 34.91 -7.61
CA ASP A 90 -21.73 35.40 -8.94
C ASP A 90 -20.56 35.82 -9.87
N SER A 91 -19.38 36.08 -9.31
CA SER A 91 -18.16 36.39 -10.07
C SER A 91 -17.53 35.18 -10.78
N VAL A 92 -17.93 33.95 -10.42
CA VAL A 92 -17.35 32.70 -10.93
C VAL A 92 -18.16 32.16 -12.11
N LYS A 93 -17.62 32.28 -13.31
CA LYS A 93 -18.25 31.72 -14.52
C LYS A 93 -18.13 30.20 -14.56
N ILE A 94 -19.21 29.46 -14.86
CA ILE A 94 -19.20 28.00 -14.98
C ILE A 94 -19.42 27.57 -16.44
N ARG A 95 -18.58 26.68 -16.99
CA ARG A 95 -18.71 26.14 -18.37
C ARG A 95 -18.49 24.62 -18.41
N ARG A 96 -19.35 23.90 -19.14
CA ARG A 96 -19.15 22.49 -19.52
C ARG A 96 -18.16 22.39 -20.69
N ILE A 97 -17.32 21.36 -20.71
CA ILE A 97 -16.36 21.07 -21.79
C ILE A 97 -16.39 19.58 -22.15
N ASP A 98 -16.37 19.24 -23.45
CA ASP A 98 -16.23 17.88 -23.98
C ASP A 98 -14.76 17.53 -24.29
N GLU A 99 -13.91 17.50 -23.25
CA GLU A 99 -12.49 17.11 -23.42
C GLU A 99 -12.35 15.59 -23.40
N ARG A 100 -11.55 15.04 -24.32
CA ARG A 100 -11.48 13.60 -24.63
C ARG A 100 -10.14 12.96 -24.32
N LEU A 101 -9.10 13.75 -24.05
CA LEU A 101 -7.79 13.22 -23.63
C LEU A 101 -7.85 12.56 -22.25
N SER A 102 -8.37 13.28 -21.25
CA SER A 102 -8.53 12.82 -19.87
C SER A 102 -9.44 13.77 -19.08
N ALA A 103 -9.63 13.48 -17.80
CA ALA A 103 -10.30 14.37 -16.85
C ALA A 103 -9.58 15.73 -16.74
N LEU A 104 -10.33 16.84 -16.66
CA LEU A 104 -9.80 18.21 -16.82
C LEU A 104 -8.64 18.53 -15.85
N GLY A 105 -8.76 18.14 -14.57
CA GLY A 105 -7.73 18.36 -13.55
C GLY A 105 -6.47 17.48 -13.69
N ASN A 106 -6.47 16.51 -14.61
CA ASN A 106 -5.24 15.79 -15.01
C ASN A 106 -4.52 16.49 -16.18
N VAL A 107 -5.22 17.23 -17.05
CA VAL A 107 -4.67 17.82 -18.30
C VAL A 107 -4.45 19.33 -18.23
N ILE A 108 -5.01 20.01 -17.23
CA ILE A 108 -4.88 21.45 -17.00
C ILE A 108 -4.45 21.67 -15.54
N SER A 109 -3.41 22.47 -15.34
CA SER A 109 -3.06 23.03 -14.03
C SER A 109 -2.99 24.55 -14.16
N CYS A 110 -3.73 25.29 -13.33
CA CYS A 110 -3.86 26.75 -13.48
C CYS A 110 -3.81 27.49 -12.14
N ASN A 111 -3.51 28.78 -12.23
CA ASN A 111 -3.73 29.76 -11.17
C ASN A 111 -4.59 30.93 -11.70
N ASP A 112 -4.61 32.07 -11.03
CA ASP A 112 -5.40 33.25 -11.43
C ASP A 112 -4.82 34.04 -12.63
N HIS A 113 -3.68 33.61 -13.20
CA HIS A 113 -2.96 34.33 -14.25
C HIS A 113 -2.54 33.45 -15.43
N VAL A 114 -2.09 32.22 -15.15
CA VAL A 114 -1.52 31.29 -16.14
C VAL A 114 -2.10 29.89 -15.95
N ALA A 115 -2.41 29.24 -17.07
CA ALA A 115 -2.64 27.79 -17.16
C ALA A 115 -1.47 27.09 -17.87
N ILE A 116 -1.19 25.86 -17.46
CA ILE A 116 -0.30 24.94 -18.17
C ILE A 116 -1.15 23.73 -18.57
N VAL A 117 -1.11 23.37 -19.84
CA VAL A 117 -2.04 22.40 -20.46
C VAL A 117 -1.31 21.29 -21.20
N HIS A 118 -1.93 20.12 -21.33
CA HIS A 118 -1.41 19.05 -22.19
C HIS A 118 -1.26 19.54 -23.64
N ALA A 119 -0.18 19.14 -24.32
CA ALA A 119 0.19 19.68 -25.63
C ALA A 119 -0.80 19.35 -26.77
N GLU A 120 -1.65 18.34 -26.59
CA GLU A 120 -2.64 17.88 -27.58
C GLU A 120 -4.09 18.31 -27.26
N ILE A 121 -4.29 19.22 -26.29
CA ILE A 121 -5.62 19.58 -25.77
C ILE A 121 -6.53 20.20 -26.86
N SER A 122 -7.85 20.01 -26.74
CA SER A 122 -8.76 20.46 -27.78
C SER A 122 -8.90 21.99 -27.81
N LYS A 123 -9.09 22.56 -29.01
CA LYS A 123 -9.20 24.02 -29.22
C LYS A 123 -10.41 24.66 -28.55
N GLU A 124 -11.45 23.88 -28.25
CA GLU A 124 -12.58 24.36 -27.46
C GLU A 124 -12.18 24.55 -25.99
N THR A 125 -11.38 23.62 -25.44
CA THR A 125 -10.77 23.76 -24.11
C THR A 125 -9.80 24.95 -24.06
N GLU A 126 -8.95 25.14 -25.08
CA GLU A 126 -8.08 26.34 -25.20
C GLU A 126 -8.88 27.65 -25.11
N GLN A 127 -9.98 27.76 -25.86
CA GLN A 127 -10.87 28.94 -25.82
C GLN A 127 -11.53 29.10 -24.45
N ALA A 128 -12.01 28.01 -23.84
CA ALA A 128 -12.64 28.06 -22.53
C ALA A 128 -11.71 28.56 -21.41
N LEU A 129 -10.40 28.27 -21.47
CA LEU A 129 -9.42 28.79 -20.51
C LEU A 129 -9.34 30.33 -20.59
N VAL A 130 -9.36 30.91 -21.79
CA VAL A 130 -9.32 32.36 -21.99
C VAL A 130 -10.68 33.00 -21.65
N ASP A 131 -11.79 32.43 -22.13
CA ASP A 131 -13.15 32.98 -21.94
C ASP A 131 -13.63 32.96 -20.48
N VAL A 132 -13.28 31.90 -19.74
CA VAL A 132 -13.87 31.54 -18.44
C VAL A 132 -12.89 31.78 -17.30
N LEU A 133 -11.65 31.28 -17.41
CA LEU A 133 -10.64 31.45 -16.35
C LEU A 133 -9.85 32.76 -16.50
N GLY A 134 -9.83 33.37 -17.69
CA GLY A 134 -9.18 34.66 -17.95
C GLY A 134 -7.65 34.59 -17.97
N VAL A 135 -7.08 33.42 -18.26
CA VAL A 135 -5.63 33.15 -18.14
C VAL A 135 -4.95 32.99 -19.50
N GLU A 136 -3.68 33.37 -19.59
CA GLU A 136 -2.80 32.91 -20.66
C GLU A 136 -2.48 31.42 -20.46
N PHE A 137 -2.36 30.63 -21.52
CA PHE A 137 -2.05 29.20 -21.41
C PHE A 137 -0.78 28.79 -22.16
N ALA A 138 -0.04 27.84 -21.59
CA ALA A 138 1.17 27.28 -22.16
C ALA A 138 1.02 25.75 -22.36
N PRO A 139 1.10 25.22 -23.60
CA PRO A 139 1.13 23.78 -23.84
C PRO A 139 2.47 23.19 -23.37
N MET A 140 2.41 22.16 -22.53
CA MET A 140 3.57 21.52 -21.91
C MET A 140 3.31 20.02 -21.67
N ILE A 141 4.35 19.22 -21.82
CA ILE A 141 4.33 17.79 -21.48
C ILE A 141 4.90 17.64 -20.06
N PHE A 142 4.02 17.57 -19.06
CA PHE A 142 4.38 17.02 -17.76
C PHE A 142 4.59 15.51 -17.90
N ALA A 143 5.62 14.98 -17.23
CA ALA A 143 6.16 13.64 -17.50
C ALA A 143 6.58 13.43 -18.98
N ARG A 144 7.67 14.10 -19.37
CA ARG A 144 8.64 13.46 -20.28
C ARG A 144 9.12 12.21 -19.55
N GLU A 145 8.49 11.06 -19.79
CA GLU A 145 9.01 9.76 -19.35
C GLU A 145 10.42 9.62 -19.92
N PRO A 146 11.47 9.72 -19.08
CA PRO A 146 12.82 9.73 -19.58
C PRO A 146 13.11 8.34 -20.14
N TYR A 147 13.77 8.27 -21.29
CA TYR A 147 14.07 7.00 -21.97
C TYR A 147 12.83 6.26 -22.52
N LEU A 148 11.68 6.94 -22.72
CA LEU A 148 10.53 6.37 -23.44
C LEU A 148 10.89 5.85 -24.84
N LEU A 149 11.83 6.52 -25.54
CA LEU A 149 12.38 6.02 -26.81
C LEU A 149 13.18 4.72 -26.65
N HIS A 150 13.81 4.48 -25.51
CA HIS A 150 14.53 3.23 -25.22
C HIS A 150 13.55 2.07 -25.02
N LEU A 151 12.48 2.29 -24.26
CA LEU A 151 11.41 1.31 -24.05
C LEU A 151 10.73 0.92 -25.38
N LEU A 152 10.36 1.91 -26.19
CA LEU A 152 9.80 1.68 -27.52
C LEU A 152 10.81 0.97 -28.45
N ALA A 153 12.11 1.25 -28.32
CA ALA A 153 13.14 0.66 -29.16
C ALA A 153 13.37 -0.85 -28.93
N GLY A 154 13.00 -1.38 -27.76
CA GLY A 154 12.99 -2.83 -27.51
C GLY A 154 11.80 -3.56 -28.12
N SER A 155 10.70 -2.86 -28.43
CA SER A 155 9.46 -3.48 -28.92
C SER A 155 9.49 -3.74 -30.43
N GLU A 156 9.24 -4.99 -30.86
CA GLU A 156 9.05 -5.33 -32.27
C GLU A 156 7.66 -4.94 -32.83
N THR A 157 6.79 -4.31 -32.03
CA THR A 157 5.41 -4.01 -32.46
C THR A 157 5.32 -2.85 -33.45
N ILE A 158 4.42 -2.96 -34.44
CA ILE A 158 4.14 -1.89 -35.42
C ILE A 158 3.68 -0.61 -34.71
N THR A 159 2.84 -0.76 -33.68
CA THR A 159 2.38 0.34 -32.82
C THR A 159 3.51 1.07 -32.11
N ALA A 160 4.57 0.37 -31.69
CA ALA A 160 5.74 1.03 -31.10
C ALA A 160 6.59 1.78 -32.13
N LEU A 161 6.66 1.30 -33.38
CA LEU A 161 7.30 2.01 -34.47
C LEU A 161 6.58 3.33 -34.79
N ASP A 162 5.24 3.29 -34.93
CA ASP A 162 4.43 4.48 -35.22
C ASP A 162 4.41 5.47 -34.03
N ALA A 163 4.40 4.98 -32.79
CA ALA A 163 4.55 5.81 -31.59
C ALA A 163 5.94 6.47 -31.52
N ALA A 164 7.03 5.71 -31.71
CA ALA A 164 8.38 6.24 -31.72
C ALA A 164 8.59 7.26 -32.85
N LYS A 165 8.00 7.02 -34.02
CA LYS A 165 7.98 7.98 -35.13
C LYS A 165 7.25 9.26 -34.73
N SER A 166 6.05 9.16 -34.16
CA SER A 166 5.25 10.32 -33.74
C SER A 166 5.98 11.17 -32.68
N LEU A 167 6.67 10.52 -31.74
CA LEU A 167 7.52 11.19 -30.75
C LEU A 167 8.73 11.91 -31.37
N LEU A 168 9.34 11.35 -32.42
CA LEU A 168 10.45 11.96 -33.15
C LEU A 168 10.00 13.08 -34.10
N ASP A 169 8.86 12.91 -34.78
CA ASP A 169 8.21 13.94 -35.61
C ASP A 169 7.77 15.16 -34.75
N SER A 170 7.47 14.97 -33.46
CA SER A 170 7.16 16.06 -32.53
C SER A 170 8.35 16.99 -32.25
N GLY A 171 9.59 16.51 -32.45
CA GLY A 171 10.83 17.27 -32.21
C GLY A 171 11.22 17.44 -30.73
N TYR A 172 10.43 16.96 -29.77
CA TYR A 172 10.73 17.12 -28.33
C TYR A 172 11.72 16.09 -27.76
N ASN A 173 11.86 14.92 -28.39
CA ASN A 173 12.74 13.84 -27.95
C ASN A 173 13.98 13.71 -28.84
N ASP A 174 15.17 13.54 -28.24
CA ASP A 174 16.43 13.35 -28.96
C ASP A 174 16.66 11.85 -29.24
N PRO A 175 16.85 11.40 -30.49
CA PRO A 175 17.21 10.01 -30.80
C PRO A 175 18.59 9.58 -30.22
N ASN A 176 19.35 10.50 -29.61
CA ASN A 176 20.61 10.28 -28.91
C ASN A 176 20.50 10.41 -27.37
N GLU A 177 19.28 10.56 -26.81
CA GLU A 177 19.04 10.58 -25.37
C GLU A 177 19.70 9.37 -24.69
N ARG A 178 20.21 9.53 -23.46
CA ARG A 178 21.03 8.51 -22.79
C ARG A 178 20.49 8.13 -21.44
N GLU A 179 20.36 6.82 -21.21
CA GLU A 179 19.96 6.27 -19.92
C GLU A 179 21.11 6.38 -18.91
N PRO A 180 20.87 6.82 -17.66
CA PRO A 180 21.93 7.18 -16.70
C PRO A 180 22.57 5.98 -16.00
N THR A 181 21.99 4.78 -16.17
CA THR A 181 22.48 3.49 -15.68
C THR A 181 23.69 3.04 -16.48
N ASP A 182 23.45 2.64 -17.74
CA ASP A 182 24.45 2.01 -18.61
C ASP A 182 24.98 2.97 -19.70
N ASN A 183 24.57 4.25 -19.67
CA ASN A 183 24.93 5.28 -20.67
C ASN A 183 24.48 4.93 -22.11
N ILE A 184 23.47 4.06 -22.24
CA ILE A 184 22.95 3.55 -23.51
C ILE A 184 21.97 4.52 -24.18
N SER A 185 21.90 4.45 -25.51
CA SER A 185 20.96 5.23 -26.34
C SER A 185 19.90 4.32 -26.98
N PRO A 186 18.77 4.85 -27.52
CA PRO A 186 17.72 4.03 -28.13
C PRO A 186 18.26 3.12 -29.25
N LEU A 187 19.31 3.56 -29.96
CA LEU A 187 19.94 2.76 -31.02
C LEU A 187 20.73 1.56 -30.47
N HIS A 188 21.25 1.60 -29.23
CA HIS A 188 21.81 0.41 -28.57
C HIS A 188 20.71 -0.61 -28.26
N VAL A 189 19.54 -0.15 -27.79
CA VAL A 189 18.41 -1.03 -27.46
C VAL A 189 17.83 -1.67 -28.73
N ALA A 190 17.49 -0.88 -29.76
CA ALA A 190 17.02 -1.41 -31.04
C ALA A 190 18.02 -2.38 -31.69
N ALA A 191 19.33 -2.16 -31.49
CA ALA A 191 20.37 -3.07 -31.94
C ALA A 191 20.39 -4.40 -31.16
N ALA A 192 20.35 -4.33 -29.82
CA ALA A 192 20.36 -5.48 -28.93
C ALA A 192 19.15 -6.40 -29.15
N TRP A 193 17.95 -5.82 -29.25
CA TRP A 193 16.70 -6.51 -29.55
C TRP A 193 16.54 -6.88 -31.03
N ASN A 194 17.54 -6.60 -31.89
CA ASN A 194 17.53 -6.89 -33.33
C ASN A 194 16.34 -6.26 -34.12
N ASN A 195 15.75 -5.17 -33.60
CA ASN A 195 14.69 -4.42 -34.27
C ASN A 195 15.24 -3.56 -35.43
N LEU A 196 15.31 -4.17 -36.62
CA LEU A 196 15.84 -3.53 -37.83
C LEU A 196 15.04 -2.30 -38.27
N ALA A 197 13.72 -2.30 -38.08
CA ALA A 197 12.86 -1.19 -38.47
C ALA A 197 13.11 0.04 -37.57
N MET A 198 13.22 -0.16 -36.26
CA MET A 198 13.56 0.92 -35.33
C MET A 198 15.01 1.41 -35.51
N CYS A 199 15.97 0.51 -35.78
CA CYS A 199 17.32 0.93 -36.16
C CYS A 199 17.33 1.83 -37.40
N GLN A 200 16.47 1.58 -38.40
CA GLN A 200 16.33 2.44 -39.57
C GLN A 200 15.68 3.78 -39.22
N LEU A 201 14.62 3.77 -38.41
CA LEU A 201 13.91 4.96 -37.94
C LEU A 201 14.85 5.89 -37.16
N LEU A 202 15.49 5.40 -36.10
CA LEU A 202 16.40 6.18 -35.26
C LEU A 202 17.57 6.79 -36.06
N ILE A 203 18.13 6.04 -37.01
CA ILE A 203 19.20 6.54 -37.89
C ILE A 203 18.68 7.59 -38.89
N HIS A 204 17.40 7.53 -39.30
CA HIS A 204 16.78 8.56 -40.14
C HIS A 204 16.68 9.91 -39.42
N TYR A 205 16.25 9.92 -38.15
CA TYR A 205 16.19 11.13 -37.31
C TYR A 205 17.56 11.55 -36.73
N GLY A 206 18.63 10.78 -36.96
CA GLY A 206 20.02 11.21 -36.69
C GLY A 206 20.73 10.58 -35.50
N ALA A 207 20.31 9.39 -35.03
CA ALA A 207 21.03 8.64 -33.99
C ALA A 207 22.49 8.30 -34.36
N ASP A 208 23.43 8.51 -33.44
CA ASP A 208 24.84 8.22 -33.67
C ASP A 208 25.18 6.71 -33.58
N VAL A 209 25.49 6.14 -34.74
CA VAL A 209 26.01 4.77 -34.96
C VAL A 209 27.40 4.55 -34.33
N ASN A 210 28.00 5.58 -33.71
CA ASN A 210 29.27 5.52 -32.98
C ASN A 210 29.14 5.94 -31.51
N ALA A 211 27.91 6.15 -31.01
CA ALA A 211 27.65 6.32 -29.59
C ALA A 211 28.27 5.15 -28.80
N ARG A 212 28.61 5.41 -27.53
CA ARG A 212 29.20 4.42 -26.64
C ARG A 212 28.47 4.35 -25.33
N ASP A 213 28.24 3.13 -24.86
CA ASP A 213 27.75 2.81 -23.52
C ASP A 213 28.89 2.88 -22.47
N ILE A 214 28.57 2.52 -21.22
CA ILE A 214 29.53 2.49 -20.10
C ILE A 214 30.68 1.49 -20.34
N ASP A 215 30.38 0.35 -20.97
CA ASP A 215 31.33 -0.69 -21.40
C ASP A 215 32.19 -0.26 -22.62
N LYS A 216 31.99 0.96 -23.14
CA LYS A 216 32.63 1.53 -24.34
C LYS A 216 32.30 0.79 -25.64
N ARG A 217 31.33 -0.13 -25.62
CA ARG A 217 30.76 -0.79 -26.81
C ARG A 217 29.93 0.21 -27.60
N ARG A 218 29.69 -0.09 -28.88
CA ARG A 218 28.81 0.68 -29.77
C ARG A 218 27.55 -0.12 -30.10
N PRO A 219 26.51 0.49 -30.72
CA PRO A 219 25.30 -0.24 -31.12
C PRO A 219 25.61 -1.46 -32.02
N VAL A 220 26.62 -1.37 -32.90
CA VAL A 220 27.04 -2.48 -33.78
C VAL A 220 27.72 -3.65 -33.04
N ASP A 221 28.30 -3.39 -31.88
CA ASP A 221 29.00 -4.39 -31.08
C ASP A 221 27.97 -5.21 -30.29
N VAL A 222 26.97 -4.54 -29.71
CA VAL A 222 25.80 -5.14 -29.03
C VAL A 222 24.82 -5.80 -30.00
N ALA A 223 24.74 -5.34 -31.26
CA ALA A 223 23.80 -5.88 -32.26
C ALA A 223 23.96 -7.37 -32.56
N ASP A 224 22.86 -8.09 -32.78
CA ASP A 224 22.84 -9.45 -33.33
C ASP A 224 22.28 -9.50 -34.78
N LYS A 225 22.35 -10.67 -35.42
CA LYS A 225 21.65 -11.08 -36.66
C LYS A 225 21.57 -10.00 -37.74
N GLN A 226 20.39 -9.42 -37.97
CA GLN A 226 20.10 -8.54 -39.10
C GLN A 226 20.56 -7.11 -38.80
N CYS A 227 20.34 -6.63 -37.57
CA CYS A 227 20.86 -5.33 -37.13
C CYS A 227 22.38 -5.27 -37.23
N LYS A 228 23.09 -6.33 -36.82
CA LYS A 228 24.57 -6.38 -36.92
C LYS A 228 25.03 -6.25 -38.37
N GLN A 229 24.41 -6.97 -39.30
CA GLN A 229 24.71 -6.85 -40.73
C GLN A 229 24.40 -5.45 -41.29
N PHE A 230 23.27 -4.86 -40.92
CA PHE A 230 22.85 -3.53 -41.36
C PHE A 230 23.82 -2.43 -40.90
N LEU A 231 24.13 -2.40 -39.59
CA LEU A 231 25.05 -1.43 -39.00
C LEU A 231 26.49 -1.60 -39.54
N LEU A 232 26.96 -2.83 -39.76
CA LEU A 232 28.25 -3.09 -40.42
C LEU A 232 28.28 -2.61 -41.88
N ARG A 233 27.19 -2.76 -42.65
CA ARG A 233 27.09 -2.23 -44.02
C ARG A 233 27.15 -0.69 -44.05
N LEU A 234 26.45 -0.03 -43.12
CA LEU A 234 26.52 1.43 -42.95
C LEU A 234 27.93 1.90 -42.58
N HIS A 235 28.60 1.20 -41.65
CA HIS A 235 29.96 1.56 -41.21
C HIS A 235 31.01 1.33 -42.31
N LYS A 236 30.85 0.30 -43.17
CA LYS A 236 31.68 0.10 -44.36
C LYS A 236 31.49 1.22 -45.39
N ARG A 237 30.25 1.61 -45.72
CA ARG A 237 29.97 2.75 -46.63
C ARG A 237 30.55 4.08 -46.13
N ARG A 238 30.42 4.39 -44.83
CA ARG A 238 31.02 5.62 -44.24
C ARG A 238 32.55 5.64 -44.26
N ARG A 239 33.24 4.51 -44.46
CA ARG A 239 34.70 4.47 -44.66
C ARG A 239 35.13 4.73 -46.11
N THR A 240 34.25 4.52 -47.10
CA THR A 240 34.53 4.81 -48.52
C THR A 240 34.05 6.21 -48.92
N ASP A 241 32.87 6.64 -48.49
CA ASP A 241 32.24 7.90 -48.92
C ASP A 241 32.66 9.12 -48.08
N LYS A 242 33.97 9.40 -48.01
CA LYS A 242 34.49 10.64 -47.38
C LYS A 242 34.34 11.92 -48.24
N SER A 243 33.94 11.81 -49.51
CA SER A 243 34.03 12.92 -50.48
C SER A 243 32.71 13.60 -50.83
N LYS A 244 31.55 12.95 -50.65
CA LYS A 244 30.24 13.50 -51.10
C LYS A 244 29.08 13.11 -50.17
N PHE A 245 28.83 13.93 -49.15
CA PHE A 245 27.46 14.08 -48.64
C PHE A 245 27.08 15.55 -48.48
N ARG A 246 25.93 15.89 -49.05
CA ARG A 246 25.38 17.25 -49.18
C ARG A 246 24.68 17.62 -47.86
N LYS A 247 24.93 18.83 -47.34
CA LYS A 247 24.14 19.37 -46.23
C LYS A 247 22.67 19.46 -46.67
N TYR A 248 21.77 18.79 -45.96
CA TYR A 248 20.34 19.08 -46.02
C TYR A 248 20.02 20.25 -45.05
N PRO A 249 19.03 21.10 -45.36
CA PRO A 249 18.87 22.39 -44.69
C PRO A 249 18.28 22.26 -43.28
N THR A 250 19.02 22.72 -42.27
CA THR A 250 18.57 22.80 -40.87
C THR A 250 17.68 24.03 -40.65
N THR A 251 16.52 24.11 -41.31
CA THR A 251 15.60 25.25 -41.21
C THR A 251 14.14 24.88 -41.46
N VAL A 252 13.37 24.61 -40.39
CA VAL A 252 12.15 25.35 -39.99
C VAL A 252 12.09 25.30 -38.45
N PHE A 253 11.36 26.21 -37.79
CA PHE A 253 11.10 26.24 -36.34
C PHE A 253 12.29 26.42 -35.39
N ALA A 254 13.29 27.22 -35.80
CA ALA A 254 14.10 27.95 -34.83
C ALA A 254 13.32 29.18 -34.29
N ARG A 255 12.56 29.01 -33.21
CA ARG A 255 12.20 30.12 -32.30
C ARG A 255 13.04 29.98 -31.03
N PRO A 256 14.09 30.80 -30.82
CA PRO A 256 14.88 30.74 -29.60
C PRO A 256 14.06 31.29 -28.42
N MET A 257 13.95 30.49 -27.34
CA MET A 257 13.51 31.01 -26.05
C MET A 257 14.55 31.99 -25.48
N PRO A 258 14.14 33.04 -24.73
CA PRO A 258 15.08 33.95 -24.10
C PRO A 258 16.05 33.22 -23.16
N SER A 259 17.34 33.54 -23.26
CA SER A 259 18.37 32.88 -22.46
C SER A 259 18.32 33.31 -21.00
N ALA A 260 17.82 32.44 -20.12
CA ALA A 260 18.07 32.56 -18.69
C ALA A 260 19.58 32.52 -18.42
N ALA A 261 20.10 33.54 -17.71
CA ALA A 261 21.54 33.78 -17.65
C ALA A 261 22.28 32.72 -16.82
N ARG A 262 23.29 32.08 -17.42
CA ARG A 262 24.29 31.32 -16.66
C ARG A 262 25.05 32.28 -15.73
N ARG A 263 24.98 32.05 -14.41
CA ARG A 263 26.05 32.43 -13.49
C ARG A 263 26.76 31.17 -13.00
N SER A 264 28.08 31.23 -13.00
CA SER A 264 28.96 30.07 -12.85
C SER A 264 29.75 30.10 -11.55
N SER A 265 29.67 29.01 -10.78
CA SER A 265 30.63 28.63 -9.75
C SER A 265 30.39 27.13 -9.46
N SER A 266 31.14 26.18 -10.02
CA SER A 266 32.58 25.90 -9.88
C SER A 266 32.81 24.74 -8.91
N LEU A 267 33.02 23.54 -9.46
CA LEU A 267 34.12 22.63 -9.14
C LEU A 267 34.14 21.54 -10.22
N ILE A 268 35.33 21.09 -10.61
CA ILE A 268 35.61 20.18 -11.72
C ILE A 268 36.66 19.20 -11.23
N ASN A 269 36.46 17.90 -11.50
CA ASN A 269 37.27 16.77 -11.03
C ASN A 269 37.15 16.55 -9.48
N GLU A 270 37.48 15.39 -8.89
CA GLU A 270 38.20 14.20 -9.39
C GLU A 270 37.43 12.86 -9.22
N GLU A 271 38.10 11.84 -9.74
CA GLU A 271 37.80 10.42 -9.98
C GLU A 271 37.14 9.66 -8.80
N PHE A 272 36.17 8.77 -9.00
CA PHE A 272 36.29 7.42 -9.59
C PHE A 272 37.18 6.45 -8.78
N LEU A 273 36.58 5.66 -7.88
CA LEU A 273 37.13 4.39 -7.43
C LEU A 273 36.02 3.42 -7.04
N THR A 274 36.07 2.20 -7.61
CA THR A 274 35.12 1.11 -7.39
C THR A 274 35.78 -0.05 -6.68
N SER A 275 35.17 -0.57 -5.62
CA SER A 275 35.47 -1.92 -5.11
C SER A 275 34.36 -2.44 -4.19
N ASP A 276 33.76 -3.57 -4.55
CA ASP A 276 32.99 -4.40 -3.61
C ASP A 276 33.92 -5.01 -2.55
N ASN A 277 33.37 -5.36 -1.38
CA ASN A 277 33.32 -6.77 -0.94
C ASN A 277 32.46 -6.97 0.32
N THR A 278 32.22 -8.25 0.63
CA THR A 278 31.38 -8.74 1.73
C THR A 278 32.21 -9.21 2.95
N ASP A 279 31.48 -9.75 3.93
CA ASP A 279 31.90 -10.65 5.01
C ASP A 279 32.54 -10.05 6.28
N ASP A 280 31.82 -10.29 7.38
CA ASP A 280 32.28 -10.90 8.64
C ASP A 280 33.69 -10.60 9.19
N GLY A 281 33.68 -10.04 10.40
CA GLY A 281 33.88 -10.95 11.54
C GLY A 281 35.26 -11.05 12.17
N ARG A 282 35.42 -10.25 13.24
CA ARG A 282 36.16 -10.51 14.50
C ARG A 282 37.66 -10.16 14.61
N GLU A 283 37.92 -9.64 15.82
CA GLU A 283 39.06 -9.95 16.72
C GLU A 283 40.44 -9.28 16.54
N ILE A 284 41.02 -8.96 17.71
CA ILE A 284 42.44 -8.74 18.04
C ILE A 284 43.13 -7.49 17.45
N GLU A 285 43.86 -6.65 18.21
CA GLU A 285 43.78 -6.23 19.63
C GLU A 285 44.84 -5.12 19.87
N ASN A 286 44.69 -4.36 20.97
CA ASN A 286 45.75 -3.78 21.81
C ASN A 286 47.00 -3.10 21.19
N LYS A 287 47.08 -1.77 21.40
CA LYS A 287 48.18 -1.03 22.12
C LYS A 287 47.95 0.49 22.00
N ILE A 288 48.23 1.35 22.99
CA ILE A 288 48.94 1.18 24.27
C ILE A 288 48.51 2.26 25.31
N THR A 289 48.43 1.90 26.61
CA THR A 289 48.64 2.72 27.86
C THR A 289 47.79 3.99 28.10
N GLU A 290 46.92 4.08 29.14
CA GLU A 290 47.20 4.43 30.57
C GLU A 290 47.14 5.96 30.85
N ASN A 291 46.76 6.49 32.03
CA ASN A 291 46.58 5.87 33.36
C ASN A 291 45.43 6.50 34.19
N GLU A 292 44.73 5.63 34.95
CA GLU A 292 44.36 5.73 36.39
C GLU A 292 43.45 6.90 36.91
N ASP A 293 42.64 6.72 37.97
CA ASP A 293 42.83 5.90 39.18
C ASP A 293 41.56 5.18 39.75
N LYS A 294 41.75 4.37 40.81
CA LYS A 294 40.83 3.35 41.41
C LYS A 294 40.34 3.75 42.84
N PRO A 295 39.78 2.92 43.78
CA PRO A 295 39.57 1.44 43.92
C PRO A 295 38.07 0.98 43.96
N GLN A 296 37.66 -0.27 43.68
CA GLN A 296 37.83 -1.60 44.36
C GLN A 296 37.10 -1.73 45.74
N VAL A 297 36.49 -2.88 46.11
CA VAL A 297 37.10 -4.21 46.41
C VAL A 297 36.13 -5.42 46.24
N ASN A 298 36.69 -6.54 45.74
CA ASN A 298 36.42 -8.01 45.87
C ASN A 298 34.99 -8.55 46.17
N GLU A 299 34.42 -9.48 45.38
CA GLU A 299 34.74 -10.91 45.11
C GLU A 299 34.29 -11.90 46.21
N ASN A 300 33.49 -12.91 45.81
CA ASN A 300 33.85 -14.34 45.90
C ASN A 300 32.80 -15.22 45.20
N GLU A 301 33.26 -16.21 44.43
CA GLU A 301 32.46 -17.32 43.89
C GLU A 301 32.62 -18.57 44.77
N LEU A 302 31.70 -19.54 44.68
CA LEU A 302 31.98 -20.91 44.20
C LEU A 302 30.83 -21.91 44.46
N ASN A 303 30.39 -22.54 43.36
CA ASN A 303 30.06 -23.97 43.16
C ASN A 303 28.85 -24.73 43.77
N GLU A 304 28.32 -25.58 42.88
CA GLU A 304 27.83 -26.97 43.06
C GLU A 304 26.38 -27.28 43.48
N ASN A 305 25.52 -27.28 42.46
CA ASN A 305 24.49 -28.26 42.04
C ASN A 305 23.95 -29.34 43.00
N ASP A 306 22.62 -29.49 42.94
CA ASP A 306 21.82 -30.72 42.86
C ASP A 306 22.09 -31.93 43.79
N GLU A 307 21.10 -32.27 44.63
CA GLU A 307 20.37 -33.55 44.43
C GLU A 307 18.92 -33.50 44.95
N LYS A 308 18.19 -34.62 44.91
CA LYS A 308 16.71 -34.66 44.76
C LYS A 308 15.91 -35.17 45.96
N SER A 309 14.74 -34.55 46.15
CA SER A 309 13.45 -35.03 46.69
C SER A 309 13.31 -36.46 47.26
N GLN A 310 12.54 -36.59 48.36
CA GLN A 310 11.20 -37.21 48.33
C GLN A 310 10.40 -37.03 49.65
N ASP A 311 9.09 -36.77 49.51
CA ASP A 311 7.93 -37.23 50.32
C ASP A 311 7.87 -36.91 51.85
N GLN A 312 6.71 -36.84 52.54
CA GLN A 312 5.30 -37.18 52.21
C GLN A 312 4.29 -36.46 53.16
N GLU A 313 3.10 -36.06 52.66
CA GLU A 313 1.76 -36.07 53.35
C GLU A 313 1.51 -35.39 54.75
N ASN A 314 0.32 -34.92 55.17
CA ASN A 314 -1.05 -34.79 54.60
C ASN A 314 -1.92 -33.77 55.42
N LYS A 315 -3.21 -33.58 55.04
CA LYS A 315 -4.33 -32.87 55.74
C LYS A 315 -4.46 -31.34 55.54
N GLU A 316 -5.58 -30.84 54.98
CA GLU A 316 -6.89 -30.42 55.58
C GLU A 316 -6.82 -29.11 56.41
N ASP A 317 -7.70 -28.10 56.36
CA ASP A 317 -8.66 -27.46 55.39
C ASP A 317 -9.16 -26.14 56.11
N GLU A 318 -10.08 -25.24 55.69
CA GLU A 318 -11.06 -25.07 54.60
C GLU A 318 -11.38 -23.54 54.41
N GLU A 319 -12.04 -23.12 53.30
CA GLU A 319 -12.65 -21.77 53.03
C GLU A 319 -11.68 -20.53 52.93
N GLU A 320 -12.01 -19.33 52.38
CA GLU A 320 -13.21 -18.73 51.76
C GLU A 320 -12.88 -18.11 50.37
N ILE A 321 -13.91 -17.77 49.55
CA ILE A 321 -13.78 -16.87 48.38
C ILE A 321 -14.92 -15.84 48.42
N GLU A 322 -14.59 -14.55 48.47
CA GLU A 322 -15.56 -13.46 48.35
C GLU A 322 -16.08 -13.35 46.90
N GLU A 323 -17.38 -13.54 46.67
CA GLU A 323 -18.03 -13.19 45.40
C GLU A 323 -18.24 -11.68 45.31
N GLY A 324 -17.31 -11.00 44.62
CA GLY A 324 -17.43 -9.57 44.32
C GLY A 324 -18.66 -9.26 43.44
N PHE A 325 -19.61 -8.51 43.99
CA PHE A 325 -20.80 -8.03 43.28
C PHE A 325 -20.43 -7.05 42.15
N GLU A 326 -20.52 -7.47 40.88
CA GLU A 326 -20.63 -6.54 39.76
C GLU A 326 -22.03 -5.92 39.73
N VAL A 327 -22.11 -4.58 39.70
CA VAL A 327 -23.38 -3.85 39.63
C VAL A 327 -23.89 -3.88 38.17
N LEU A 328 -25.03 -4.55 37.96
CA LEU A 328 -25.67 -4.66 36.65
C LEU A 328 -26.29 -3.34 36.19
N ASP A 329 -26.21 -3.08 34.88
CA ASP A 329 -26.79 -1.90 34.25
C ASP A 329 -28.34 -1.99 34.20
N PRO A 330 -29.09 -0.91 34.50
CA PRO A 330 -30.56 -0.95 34.59
C PRO A 330 -31.30 -1.37 33.30
N ALA A 331 -30.61 -1.39 32.15
CA ALA A 331 -31.19 -1.75 30.86
C ALA A 331 -31.36 -3.27 30.64
N GLU A 332 -30.61 -4.13 31.34
CA GLU A 332 -30.60 -5.58 31.05
C GLU A 332 -31.67 -6.39 31.82
N GLU A 333 -32.22 -5.85 32.92
CA GLU A 333 -33.21 -6.53 33.77
C GLU A 333 -34.36 -7.26 33.04
N PRO A 334 -35.10 -6.64 32.08
CA PRO A 334 -36.26 -7.29 31.47
C PRO A 334 -35.87 -8.46 30.55
N ALA A 335 -34.67 -8.43 29.97
CA ALA A 335 -34.16 -9.54 29.17
C ALA A 335 -33.72 -10.70 30.05
N PHE A 336 -33.04 -10.42 31.17
CA PHE A 336 -32.57 -11.44 32.11
C PHE A 336 -33.71 -12.19 32.80
N LYS A 337 -34.75 -11.46 33.27
CA LYS A 337 -35.95 -12.05 33.90
C LYS A 337 -36.63 -13.04 32.94
N LYS A 338 -36.83 -12.64 31.68
CA LYS A 338 -37.44 -13.48 30.63
C LYS A 338 -36.62 -14.73 30.27
N GLN A 339 -35.28 -14.64 30.33
CA GLN A 339 -34.41 -15.81 30.15
C GLN A 339 -34.52 -16.79 31.33
N MET A 340 -34.55 -16.30 32.58
CA MET A 340 -34.72 -17.17 33.76
C MET A 340 -36.05 -17.93 33.73
N GLU A 341 -37.15 -17.28 33.33
CA GLU A 341 -38.47 -17.93 33.19
C GLU A 341 -38.41 -19.08 32.18
N GLN A 342 -37.79 -18.88 31.02
CA GLN A 342 -37.61 -19.93 30.01
C GLN A 342 -36.68 -21.06 30.48
N GLU A 343 -35.58 -20.75 31.17
CA GLU A 343 -34.70 -21.77 31.76
C GLU A 343 -35.43 -22.62 32.81
N GLN A 344 -36.25 -22.00 33.67
CA GLN A 344 -37.05 -22.71 34.67
C GLN A 344 -38.14 -23.58 34.04
N GLU A 345 -38.79 -23.14 32.97
CA GLU A 345 -39.80 -23.93 32.26
C GLU A 345 -39.19 -25.16 31.58
N LEU A 346 -38.04 -25.00 30.91
CA LEU A 346 -37.30 -26.12 30.30
C LEU A 346 -36.78 -27.09 31.36
N CYS A 347 -36.32 -26.62 32.53
CA CYS A 347 -35.95 -27.51 33.64
C CYS A 347 -37.12 -28.39 34.11
N LYS A 348 -38.35 -27.85 34.18
CA LYS A 348 -39.55 -28.64 34.50
C LYS A 348 -39.80 -29.72 33.45
N GLN A 349 -39.66 -29.37 32.16
CA GLN A 349 -39.81 -30.34 31.05
C GLN A 349 -38.75 -31.46 31.09
N PHE A 350 -37.49 -31.14 31.41
CA PHE A 350 -36.43 -32.16 31.48
C PHE A 350 -36.54 -33.08 32.69
N SER A 351 -37.18 -32.65 33.78
CA SER A 351 -37.45 -33.52 34.94
C SER A 351 -38.30 -34.75 34.60
N ALA A 352 -39.05 -34.73 33.49
CA ALA A 352 -39.84 -35.86 32.98
C ALA A 352 -39.06 -36.85 32.07
N LEU A 353 -37.84 -36.53 31.64
CA LEU A 353 -37.03 -37.40 30.78
C LEU A 353 -36.42 -38.59 31.57
N LYS A 354 -36.08 -39.69 30.88
CA LYS A 354 -35.22 -40.73 31.45
C LYS A 354 -33.77 -40.26 31.50
N LEU A 355 -32.97 -40.88 32.36
CA LEU A 355 -31.57 -40.49 32.55
C LEU A 355 -30.74 -40.66 31.26
N ASP A 356 -31.03 -41.72 30.50
CA ASP A 356 -30.38 -42.01 29.22
C ASP A 356 -30.77 -41.00 28.13
N ASP A 357 -32.04 -40.60 28.05
CA ASP A 357 -32.52 -39.59 27.10
C ASP A 357 -31.89 -38.22 27.38
N LEU A 358 -31.79 -37.85 28.66
CA LEU A 358 -31.14 -36.61 29.13
C LEU A 358 -29.64 -36.62 28.77
N LYS A 359 -28.96 -37.76 29.00
CA LYS A 359 -27.56 -37.96 28.63
C LYS A 359 -27.34 -37.91 27.11
N ALA A 360 -28.24 -38.52 26.33
CA ALA A 360 -28.19 -38.50 24.87
C ALA A 360 -28.33 -37.07 24.32
N ARG A 361 -29.28 -36.27 24.83
CA ARG A 361 -29.42 -34.85 24.44
C ARG A 361 -28.19 -34.02 24.76
N LEU A 362 -27.59 -34.20 25.95
CA LEU A 362 -26.35 -33.52 26.33
C LEU A 362 -25.17 -33.90 25.41
N HIS A 363 -25.05 -35.17 25.03
CA HIS A 363 -24.09 -35.62 24.03
C HIS A 363 -24.35 -35.02 22.63
N CYS A 364 -25.62 -34.93 22.20
CA CYS A 364 -26.00 -34.26 20.94
C CYS A 364 -25.65 -32.76 20.92
N LYS A 365 -25.57 -32.12 22.10
CA LYS A 365 -25.09 -30.74 22.28
C LYS A 365 -23.56 -30.65 22.50
N ASN A 366 -22.82 -31.72 22.21
CA ASN A 366 -21.36 -31.85 22.41
C ASN A 366 -20.88 -31.67 23.87
N PHE A 367 -21.76 -31.80 24.87
CA PHE A 367 -21.38 -31.71 26.27
C PHE A 367 -20.97 -33.09 26.82
N LYS A 368 -19.69 -33.25 27.20
CA LYS A 368 -19.20 -34.47 27.84
C LYS A 368 -19.74 -34.58 29.27
N THR A 369 -20.68 -35.50 29.49
CA THR A 369 -21.21 -35.81 30.84
C THR A 369 -20.25 -36.71 31.61
N GLY A 370 -20.09 -36.45 32.92
CA GLY A 370 -19.50 -37.43 33.84
C GLY A 370 -20.45 -38.60 34.14
N PRO A 371 -20.17 -39.41 35.18
CA PRO A 371 -21.15 -40.38 35.68
C PRO A 371 -22.41 -39.63 36.16
N MET A 372 -23.55 -39.93 35.53
CA MET A 372 -24.85 -39.36 35.88
C MET A 372 -25.56 -40.29 36.85
N ASP A 373 -26.05 -39.72 37.96
CA ASP A 373 -26.76 -40.40 39.04
C ASP A 373 -27.95 -39.51 39.47
N ALA A 374 -28.96 -40.09 40.13
CA ALA A 374 -30.14 -39.36 40.59
C ALA A 374 -29.80 -38.11 41.42
N ARG A 375 -28.68 -38.15 42.16
CA ARG A 375 -28.16 -37.03 42.97
C ARG A 375 -27.66 -35.84 42.16
N ASN A 376 -26.99 -36.06 41.02
CA ASN A 376 -26.43 -34.98 40.19
C ASN A 376 -27.31 -34.59 38.98
N ARG A 377 -28.37 -35.36 38.71
CA ARG A 377 -29.36 -35.15 37.65
C ARG A 377 -29.80 -33.69 37.47
N LYS A 378 -30.21 -32.99 38.54
CA LYS A 378 -30.69 -31.59 38.48
C LYS A 378 -29.66 -30.62 37.92
N VAL A 379 -28.36 -30.85 38.18
CA VAL A 379 -27.27 -30.01 37.63
C VAL A 379 -27.20 -30.16 36.11
N TYR A 380 -27.37 -31.38 35.61
CA TYR A 380 -27.40 -31.67 34.17
C TYR A 380 -28.67 -31.17 33.47
N GLU A 381 -29.82 -31.19 34.14
CA GLU A 381 -31.08 -30.60 33.62
C GLU A 381 -30.96 -29.08 33.47
N ALA A 382 -30.50 -28.37 34.49
CA ALA A 382 -30.24 -26.93 34.43
C ALA A 382 -29.17 -26.57 33.38
N LYS A 383 -28.17 -27.44 33.19
CA LYS A 383 -27.13 -27.25 32.17
C LYS A 383 -27.65 -27.50 30.76
N LEU A 384 -28.61 -28.42 30.57
CA LEU A 384 -29.29 -28.60 29.28
C LEU A 384 -30.20 -27.40 28.96
N ALA A 385 -30.95 -26.86 29.94
CA ALA A 385 -31.76 -25.65 29.75
C ALA A 385 -30.90 -24.46 29.31
N LYS A 386 -29.77 -24.24 29.97
CA LYS A 386 -28.75 -23.24 29.58
C LYS A 386 -28.10 -23.47 28.20
N LEU A 387 -28.24 -24.67 27.61
CA LEU A 387 -27.77 -25.05 26.27
C LEU A 387 -28.89 -25.15 25.21
N GLU A 388 -30.16 -24.93 25.61
CA GLU A 388 -31.30 -24.83 24.70
C GLU A 388 -31.86 -23.39 24.63
N VAL A 389 -31.87 -22.63 25.74
CA VAL A 389 -32.21 -21.18 25.74
C VAL A 389 -31.14 -20.36 25.02
N ARG A 390 -29.86 -20.74 25.13
CA ARG A 390 -28.78 -20.08 24.40
C ARG A 390 -28.68 -20.69 22.99
N PRO A 391 -29.01 -19.96 21.91
CA PRO A 391 -28.78 -20.45 20.56
C PRO A 391 -27.28 -20.71 20.38
N SER A 392 -26.95 -21.83 19.73
CA SER A 392 -25.58 -22.32 19.62
C SER A 392 -24.76 -21.44 18.66
N LYS A 393 -24.16 -20.36 19.18
CA LYS A 393 -23.04 -19.69 18.53
C LYS A 393 -21.96 -20.74 18.24
N GLU A 394 -21.46 -20.74 17.01
CA GLU A 394 -20.73 -21.86 16.44
C GLU A 394 -19.47 -22.17 17.25
N ASN A 395 -19.35 -23.40 17.76
CA ASN A 395 -18.23 -23.75 18.65
C ASN A 395 -16.85 -23.78 17.95
N GLY A 396 -16.80 -23.66 16.62
CA GLY A 396 -15.55 -23.40 15.89
C GLY A 396 -15.00 -21.98 16.13
N ASP A 397 -15.87 -21.00 16.33
CA ASP A 397 -15.46 -19.59 16.39
C ASP A 397 -14.60 -19.25 17.61
N ARG A 398 -14.99 -19.75 18.78
CA ARG A 398 -14.29 -19.51 20.04
C ARG A 398 -12.91 -20.18 20.12
N VAL A 399 -12.59 -21.09 19.20
CA VAL A 399 -11.25 -21.69 19.08
C VAL A 399 -10.36 -20.80 18.20
N SER A 400 -10.89 -20.32 17.07
CA SER A 400 -10.18 -19.47 16.09
C SER A 400 -9.61 -18.18 16.69
N ILE A 401 -10.29 -17.55 17.65
CA ILE A 401 -9.85 -16.27 18.24
C ILE A 401 -8.66 -16.46 19.20
N ARG A 402 -8.54 -17.60 19.89
CA ARG A 402 -7.57 -17.81 20.98
C ARG A 402 -6.10 -17.74 20.55
N ASN A 403 -5.82 -17.84 19.25
CA ASN A 403 -4.47 -17.86 18.70
C ASN A 403 -3.86 -16.47 18.49
N TYR A 404 -4.63 -15.39 18.66
CA TYR A 404 -4.16 -13.99 18.55
C TYR A 404 -3.72 -13.43 19.91
N CYS A 405 -3.02 -12.28 19.94
CA CYS A 405 -2.70 -11.65 21.23
C CYS A 405 -3.99 -11.22 21.98
N PRO A 406 -4.03 -11.23 23.33
CA PRO A 406 -5.26 -10.93 24.08
C PRO A 406 -5.88 -9.56 23.76
N VAL A 407 -5.05 -8.57 23.43
CA VAL A 407 -5.46 -7.24 22.97
C VAL A 407 -6.25 -7.34 21.66
N LEU A 408 -5.72 -8.03 20.64
CA LEU A 408 -6.40 -8.21 19.36
C LEU A 408 -7.67 -9.06 19.52
N GLN A 409 -7.69 -10.03 20.44
CA GLN A 409 -8.92 -10.79 20.77
C GLN A 409 -10.02 -9.87 21.32
N LYS A 410 -9.69 -8.96 22.25
CA LYS A 410 -10.64 -7.95 22.78
C LYS A 410 -11.06 -6.96 21.67
N PHE A 411 -10.11 -6.49 20.86
CA PHE A 411 -10.37 -5.54 19.78
C PHE A 411 -11.34 -6.12 18.74
N ILE A 412 -11.13 -7.36 18.31
CA ILE A 412 -12.03 -8.09 17.40
C ILE A 412 -13.45 -8.16 17.99
N LEU A 413 -13.58 -8.60 19.24
CA LEU A 413 -14.88 -8.73 19.91
C LEU A 413 -15.58 -7.38 20.13
N ASN A 414 -14.85 -6.26 20.19
CA ASN A 414 -15.43 -4.92 20.24
C ASN A 414 -15.90 -4.43 18.87
N VAL A 415 -15.12 -4.69 17.79
CA VAL A 415 -15.53 -4.33 16.41
C VAL A 415 -16.79 -5.11 16.00
N GLU A 416 -16.85 -6.41 16.31
CA GLU A 416 -18.02 -7.28 16.04
C GLU A 416 -19.26 -6.95 16.91
N ARG A 417 -19.21 -5.93 17.77
CA ARG A 417 -20.31 -5.43 18.60
C ARG A 417 -20.74 -4.01 18.30
N GLU A 418 -20.15 -3.36 17.29
CA GLU A 418 -20.39 -1.94 16.95
C GLU A 418 -20.03 -0.94 18.08
N ASN A 419 -19.33 -1.37 19.14
CA ASN A 419 -18.84 -0.53 20.23
C ASN A 419 -17.59 0.28 19.80
N SER A 420 -17.74 1.12 18.78
CA SER A 420 -16.63 1.83 18.12
C SER A 420 -15.91 2.84 19.02
N GLY A 421 -16.57 3.40 20.03
CA GLY A 421 -16.03 4.47 20.88
C GLY A 421 -14.79 4.09 21.70
N ASP A 422 -14.76 2.87 22.26
CA ASP A 422 -13.59 2.41 23.03
C ASP A 422 -12.40 2.06 22.12
N ASN A 423 -12.69 1.41 20.99
CA ASN A 423 -11.67 0.98 20.03
C ASN A 423 -10.93 2.16 19.37
N GLN A 424 -11.54 3.36 19.31
CA GLN A 424 -10.86 4.54 18.81
C GLN A 424 -9.62 4.90 19.62
N LYS A 425 -9.62 4.73 20.95
CA LYS A 425 -8.52 5.20 21.82
C LYS A 425 -7.29 4.28 21.81
N ILE A 426 -7.47 3.00 21.48
CA ILE A 426 -6.43 1.96 21.59
C ILE A 426 -5.33 2.20 20.54
N GLY A 427 -4.07 2.33 20.98
CA GLY A 427 -2.89 2.49 20.12
C GLY A 427 -2.74 3.83 19.39
N GLN A 428 -3.63 4.82 19.64
CA GLN A 428 -3.53 6.14 19.00
C GLN A 428 -2.35 6.99 19.51
N ALA A 429 -1.95 6.83 20.77
CA ALA A 429 -0.83 7.57 21.35
C ALA A 429 0.49 7.18 20.66
N GLU A 430 0.71 5.88 20.48
CA GLU A 430 1.83 5.29 19.75
C GLU A 430 1.86 5.75 18.29
N GLU A 431 0.71 5.79 17.61
CA GLU A 431 0.62 6.29 16.24
C GLU A 431 0.97 7.78 16.14
N LEU A 432 0.49 8.60 17.08
CA LEU A 432 0.77 10.04 17.11
C LEU A 432 2.25 10.32 17.42
N LEU A 433 2.85 9.60 18.37
CA LEU A 433 4.28 9.68 18.68
C LEU A 433 5.13 9.32 17.45
N LEU A 434 4.83 8.19 16.80
CA LEU A 434 5.51 7.71 15.60
C LEU A 434 5.39 8.73 14.45
N ARG A 435 4.18 9.23 14.20
CA ARG A 435 3.87 10.25 13.18
C ARG A 435 4.59 11.57 13.45
N ASN A 436 4.69 12.01 14.70
CA ASN A 436 5.33 13.26 15.05
C ASN A 436 6.85 13.19 14.86
N HIS A 437 7.51 12.12 15.29
CA HIS A 437 8.96 11.93 15.14
C HIS A 437 9.39 11.97 13.66
N PHE A 438 8.80 11.12 12.81
CA PHE A 438 9.12 11.08 11.37
C PHE A 438 8.58 12.27 10.56
N THR A 439 7.83 13.18 11.19
CA THR A 439 7.45 14.48 10.59
C THR A 439 8.49 15.57 10.85
N GLN A 440 9.29 15.47 11.92
CA GLN A 440 10.31 16.47 12.28
C GLN A 440 11.67 16.18 11.63
N SER A 441 11.93 14.94 11.21
CA SER A 441 13.12 14.57 10.45
C SER A 441 13.10 15.15 9.03
N THR A 442 13.92 16.18 8.78
CA THR A 442 14.09 16.75 7.43
C THR A 442 14.67 15.71 6.46
N PRO A 443 14.07 15.53 5.26
CA PRO A 443 14.57 14.55 4.30
C PRO A 443 15.89 15.01 3.69
N LYS A 444 16.97 14.29 4.01
CA LYS A 444 18.16 14.25 3.14
C LYS A 444 17.77 13.61 1.79
N GLN A 445 18.53 13.93 0.74
CA GLN A 445 18.13 13.67 -0.66
C GLN A 445 17.77 12.21 -0.96
N GLU A 446 16.87 12.03 -1.94
CA GLU A 446 16.46 10.73 -2.51
C GLU A 446 15.94 9.68 -1.51
N VAL A 447 15.01 10.08 -0.64
CA VAL A 447 14.24 9.14 0.19
C VAL A 447 13.39 8.22 -0.70
N VAL A 448 13.87 7.00 -0.93
CA VAL A 448 13.06 5.91 -1.50
C VAL A 448 11.87 5.65 -0.57
N SER A 449 10.66 5.86 -1.09
CA SER A 449 9.42 5.65 -0.34
C SER A 449 9.20 4.18 0.02
N PHE A 450 8.92 3.93 1.30
CA PHE A 450 8.52 2.60 1.80
C PHE A 450 7.00 2.56 2.04
N PHE A 451 6.50 1.35 2.21
CA PHE A 451 5.11 1.04 2.56
C PHE A 451 5.07 -0.31 3.30
N CYS A 452 3.94 -0.64 3.92
CA CYS A 452 3.67 -1.99 4.43
C CYS A 452 2.77 -2.73 3.43
N TYR A 453 2.75 -4.06 3.43
CA TYR A 453 1.83 -4.85 2.63
C TYR A 453 1.42 -6.14 3.32
N LEU A 454 0.24 -6.63 2.95
CA LEU A 454 -0.32 -7.90 3.39
C LEU A 454 -0.45 -8.84 2.18
N LEU A 455 -0.16 -10.12 2.38
CA LEU A 455 -0.66 -11.17 1.47
C LEU A 455 -1.83 -11.87 2.15
N ILE A 456 -2.94 -11.90 1.42
CA ILE A 456 -4.26 -12.28 1.89
C ILE A 456 -4.76 -13.50 1.11
N ASP A 457 -5.32 -14.44 1.85
CA ASP A 457 -5.90 -15.71 1.43
C ASP A 457 -7.40 -15.53 1.10
N PRO A 458 -7.78 -15.42 -0.19
CA PRO A 458 -9.16 -15.13 -0.57
C PRO A 458 -10.12 -16.27 -0.23
N SER A 459 -9.64 -17.50 0.02
CA SER A 459 -10.51 -18.65 0.32
C SER A 459 -11.28 -18.49 1.64
N LYS A 460 -10.81 -17.61 2.53
CA LYS A 460 -11.41 -17.31 3.84
C LYS A 460 -12.34 -16.08 3.81
N LEU A 461 -12.34 -15.35 2.69
CA LEU A 461 -13.19 -14.19 2.46
C LEU A 461 -14.45 -14.68 1.73
N THR A 462 -15.42 -15.21 2.48
CA THR A 462 -16.69 -15.71 1.92
C THR A 462 -17.42 -14.60 1.17
N GLN A 463 -18.19 -14.96 0.13
CA GLN A 463 -18.98 -14.04 -0.72
C GLN A 463 -20.20 -13.41 0.00
N SER A 464 -20.09 -13.16 1.30
CA SER A 464 -21.07 -12.48 2.12
C SER A 464 -20.96 -10.97 1.89
N GLU A 465 -22.08 -10.26 1.73
CA GLU A 465 -22.05 -8.79 1.52
C GLU A 465 -21.41 -8.05 2.72
N ASN A 466 -21.54 -8.61 3.93
CA ASN A 466 -20.90 -8.13 5.14
C ASN A 466 -19.73 -9.04 5.52
N LEU A 467 -18.51 -8.66 5.15
CA LEU A 467 -17.27 -9.31 5.60
C LEU A 467 -16.96 -8.92 7.06
N SER A 468 -16.69 -9.89 7.94
CA SER A 468 -16.30 -9.59 9.32
C SER A 468 -14.81 -9.25 9.46
N PHE A 469 -14.48 -8.35 10.41
CA PHE A 469 -13.09 -8.01 10.72
C PHE A 469 -12.27 -9.25 11.09
N ARG A 470 -12.87 -10.21 11.79
CA ARG A 470 -12.23 -11.48 12.15
C ARG A 470 -11.96 -12.37 10.95
N GLN A 471 -12.86 -12.43 9.96
CA GLN A 471 -12.62 -13.15 8.70
C GLN A 471 -11.39 -12.55 7.99
N PHE A 472 -11.33 -11.23 7.88
CA PHE A 472 -10.17 -10.51 7.34
C PHE A 472 -8.86 -10.84 8.10
N ILE A 473 -8.83 -10.74 9.44
CA ILE A 473 -7.63 -11.09 10.23
C ILE A 473 -7.21 -12.56 10.03
N SER A 474 -8.18 -13.48 9.90
CA SER A 474 -7.89 -14.90 9.63
C SER A 474 -7.32 -15.17 8.23
N SER A 475 -7.55 -14.25 7.28
CA SER A 475 -7.11 -14.35 5.88
C SER A 475 -5.67 -13.90 5.65
N ILE A 476 -5.11 -13.06 6.52
CA ILE A 476 -3.74 -12.57 6.41
C ILE A 476 -2.79 -13.75 6.71
N PHE A 477 -1.94 -14.11 5.74
CA PHE A 477 -0.92 -15.16 5.91
C PHE A 477 0.52 -14.63 5.85
N TYR A 478 0.71 -13.36 5.50
CA TYR A 478 2.02 -12.71 5.53
C TYR A 478 1.88 -11.20 5.70
N VAL A 479 2.74 -10.60 6.52
CA VAL A 479 2.93 -9.15 6.65
C VAL A 479 4.35 -8.82 6.17
N GLY A 480 4.54 -7.71 5.44
CA GLY A 480 5.86 -7.32 4.93
C GLY A 480 6.06 -5.81 4.77
N LYS A 481 7.31 -5.35 4.86
CA LYS A 481 7.75 -4.01 4.40
C LYS A 481 8.13 -4.01 2.91
N GLY A 482 7.51 -3.11 2.15
CA GLY A 482 7.67 -2.94 0.71
C GLY A 482 8.55 -1.76 0.31
N LYS A 483 9.19 -1.87 -0.86
CA LYS A 483 9.76 -0.76 -1.64
C LYS A 483 9.61 -1.09 -3.13
N ARG A 484 9.21 -0.13 -3.96
CA ARG A 484 8.90 -0.37 -5.40
C ARG A 484 8.06 -1.65 -5.59
N SER A 485 8.38 -2.50 -6.56
CA SER A 485 7.66 -3.76 -6.88
C SER A 485 7.88 -4.95 -5.92
N ARG A 486 8.39 -4.74 -4.69
CA ARG A 486 8.76 -5.82 -3.76
C ARG A 486 7.67 -6.87 -3.48
N PRO A 487 6.36 -6.54 -3.35
CA PRO A 487 5.32 -7.56 -3.16
C PRO A 487 5.19 -8.48 -4.38
N LEU A 488 5.15 -7.89 -5.58
CA LEU A 488 5.09 -8.62 -6.85
C LEU A 488 6.30 -9.53 -7.07
N GLN A 489 7.50 -9.11 -6.63
CA GLN A 489 8.70 -9.98 -6.66
C GLN A 489 8.50 -11.31 -5.93
N HIS A 490 7.68 -11.37 -4.89
CA HIS A 490 7.41 -12.63 -4.18
C HIS A 490 6.46 -13.56 -4.97
N LEU A 491 5.56 -13.00 -5.77
CA LEU A 491 4.70 -13.77 -6.68
C LEU A 491 5.50 -14.26 -7.90
N ILE A 492 6.32 -13.39 -8.51
CA ILE A 492 7.25 -13.77 -9.61
C ILE A 492 8.20 -14.88 -9.16
N HIS A 493 8.75 -14.79 -7.94
CA HIS A 493 9.60 -15.84 -7.38
C HIS A 493 8.83 -17.15 -7.13
N ALA A 494 7.57 -17.09 -6.70
CA ALA A 494 6.73 -18.28 -6.53
C ALA A 494 6.52 -19.02 -7.87
N SER A 495 6.13 -18.29 -8.94
CA SER A 495 5.98 -18.86 -10.29
C SER A 495 7.28 -19.53 -10.76
N LYS A 496 8.41 -18.82 -10.67
CA LYS A 496 9.73 -19.34 -11.08
C LYS A 496 10.18 -20.55 -10.25
N CYS A 497 9.71 -20.70 -9.01
CA CYS A 497 9.98 -21.87 -8.17
C CYS A 497 9.12 -23.11 -8.46
N ARG A 498 8.05 -23.03 -9.27
CA ARG A 498 7.14 -24.17 -9.53
C ARG A 498 7.82 -25.37 -10.21
N ASN A 499 8.94 -25.14 -10.89
CA ASN A 499 9.84 -26.21 -11.38
C ASN A 499 10.71 -26.80 -10.24
N PHE A 500 10.05 -27.35 -9.21
CA PHE A 500 10.63 -27.84 -7.95
C PHE A 500 11.82 -28.81 -8.08
N ALA A 501 11.94 -29.49 -9.22
CA ALA A 501 13.02 -30.45 -9.51
C ALA A 501 14.39 -29.82 -9.82
N LYS A 502 14.46 -28.49 -10.04
CA LYS A 502 15.73 -27.78 -10.32
C LYS A 502 16.12 -26.71 -9.29
N THR A 503 15.22 -26.34 -8.38
CA THR A 503 15.46 -25.31 -7.34
C THR A 503 16.25 -25.84 -6.14
N ARG A 504 17.18 -25.05 -5.58
CA ARG A 504 17.96 -25.43 -4.39
C ARG A 504 17.07 -25.50 -3.13
N PRO A 505 17.34 -26.39 -2.15
CA PRO A 505 16.50 -26.55 -0.95
C PRO A 505 16.29 -25.26 -0.15
N THR A 506 17.33 -24.41 -0.08
CA THR A 506 17.36 -23.15 0.70
C THR A 506 16.37 -22.07 0.22
N GLN A 507 15.74 -22.23 -0.93
CA GLN A 507 14.76 -21.27 -1.46
C GLN A 507 13.30 -21.57 -1.03
N ARG A 508 13.04 -22.70 -0.37
CA ARG A 508 11.68 -23.25 -0.10
C ARG A 508 11.02 -22.70 1.17
N THR A 509 10.73 -21.39 1.22
CA THR A 509 10.03 -20.75 2.35
C THR A 509 8.52 -21.07 2.41
N GLU A 510 7.93 -21.09 3.61
CA GLU A 510 6.49 -21.33 3.81
C GLU A 510 5.60 -20.33 3.05
N LYS A 511 6.02 -19.07 2.95
CA LYS A 511 5.33 -18.03 2.16
C LYS A 511 5.12 -18.48 0.70
N LEU A 512 6.16 -19.02 0.07
CA LEU A 512 6.11 -19.47 -1.32
C LEU A 512 5.28 -20.74 -1.48
N LYS A 513 5.36 -21.67 -0.50
CA LYS A 513 4.47 -22.83 -0.45
C LYS A 513 3.00 -22.41 -0.36
N ARG A 514 2.66 -21.41 0.47
CA ARG A 514 1.28 -20.94 0.60
C ARG A 514 0.77 -20.24 -0.65
N ILE A 515 1.58 -19.40 -1.29
CA ILE A 515 1.24 -18.79 -2.59
C ILE A 515 0.93 -19.87 -3.64
N LEU A 516 1.80 -20.86 -3.79
CA LEU A 516 1.61 -21.95 -4.76
C LEU A 516 0.36 -22.78 -4.45
N GLN A 517 0.08 -23.11 -3.17
CA GLN A 517 -1.16 -23.81 -2.78
C GLN A 517 -2.44 -23.05 -3.18
N LEU A 518 -2.44 -21.71 -3.11
CA LEU A 518 -3.60 -20.90 -3.47
C LEU A 518 -3.76 -20.77 -5.00
N TRP A 519 -2.68 -20.82 -5.76
CA TRP A 519 -2.71 -20.91 -7.22
C TRP A 519 -3.10 -22.30 -7.73
N ASP A 520 -2.59 -23.38 -7.12
CA ASP A 520 -2.95 -24.76 -7.46
C ASP A 520 -4.44 -25.07 -7.22
N ARG A 521 -5.12 -24.28 -6.37
CA ARG A 521 -6.57 -24.33 -6.14
C ARG A 521 -7.39 -23.41 -7.05
N GLY A 522 -6.75 -22.51 -7.81
CA GLY A 522 -7.44 -21.47 -8.58
C GLY A 522 -8.05 -20.35 -7.73
N GLU A 523 -7.60 -20.15 -6.49
CA GLU A 523 -8.12 -19.13 -5.56
C GLU A 523 -7.43 -17.76 -5.74
N GLY A 524 -6.16 -17.76 -6.16
CA GLY A 524 -5.36 -16.54 -6.33
C GLY A 524 -4.76 -16.03 -5.01
N VAL A 525 -3.98 -14.94 -5.07
CA VAL A 525 -3.41 -14.28 -3.88
C VAL A 525 -3.70 -12.78 -3.95
N ILE A 526 -4.33 -12.23 -2.91
CA ILE A 526 -4.50 -10.77 -2.82
C ILE A 526 -3.22 -10.17 -2.24
N SER A 527 -2.64 -9.19 -2.94
CA SER A 527 -1.52 -8.36 -2.46
C SER A 527 -2.05 -6.96 -2.17
N MET A 528 -2.20 -6.63 -0.88
CA MET A 528 -2.74 -5.35 -0.44
C MET A 528 -1.62 -4.45 0.08
N HIS A 529 -1.56 -3.19 -0.36
CA HIS A 529 -0.54 -2.23 0.09
C HIS A 529 -1.12 -1.24 1.09
N LEU A 530 -0.35 -0.85 2.09
CA LEU A 530 -0.77 -0.06 3.25
C LEU A 530 0.28 0.99 3.61
N PHE A 531 -0.16 2.12 4.17
CA PHE A 531 0.72 3.15 4.74
C PHE A 531 1.81 3.60 3.75
N HIS A 532 1.40 4.10 2.60
CA HIS A 532 2.30 4.58 1.55
C HIS A 532 3.11 5.82 1.95
N ASN A 533 4.29 5.97 1.35
CA ASN A 533 5.20 7.12 1.50
C ASN A 533 5.71 7.36 2.94
N ILE A 534 6.06 6.27 3.63
CA ILE A 534 6.62 6.29 4.99
C ILE A 534 8.13 6.02 5.00
N HIS A 535 8.78 6.35 6.11
CA HIS A 535 10.22 6.13 6.29
C HIS A 535 10.57 4.64 6.48
N SER A 536 11.83 4.29 6.20
CA SER A 536 12.35 2.92 6.35
C SER A 536 12.16 2.37 7.77
N ALA A 537 12.49 3.15 8.81
CA ALA A 537 12.31 2.75 10.20
C ALA A 537 10.82 2.66 10.59
N GLU A 538 10.01 3.64 10.18
CA GLU A 538 8.57 3.67 10.42
C GLU A 538 7.85 2.42 9.86
N ALA A 539 8.14 2.05 8.61
CA ALA A 539 7.58 0.86 7.97
C ALA A 539 7.92 -0.44 8.71
N PHE A 540 9.08 -0.47 9.37
CA PHE A 540 9.59 -1.63 10.11
C PHE A 540 8.92 -1.76 11.48
N ILE A 541 8.70 -0.63 12.18
CA ILE A 541 7.91 -0.57 13.42
C ILE A 541 6.45 -0.97 13.15
N ARG A 542 5.84 -0.45 12.07
CA ARG A 542 4.47 -0.82 11.64
C ARG A 542 4.36 -2.30 11.27
N GLU A 543 5.30 -2.84 10.48
CA GLU A 543 5.41 -4.27 10.15
C GLU A 543 5.49 -5.12 11.42
N GLY A 544 6.41 -4.78 12.33
CA GLY A 544 6.64 -5.53 13.58
C GLY A 544 5.42 -5.55 14.51
N ALA A 545 4.73 -4.41 14.66
CA ALA A 545 3.54 -4.31 15.52
C ALA A 545 2.38 -5.19 15.00
N MET A 546 2.14 -5.20 13.68
CA MET A 546 1.15 -6.10 13.07
C MET A 546 1.52 -7.57 13.24
N ILE A 547 2.81 -7.94 13.16
CA ILE A 547 3.29 -9.30 13.38
C ILE A 547 3.12 -9.77 14.84
N GLU A 548 3.39 -8.91 15.83
CA GLU A 548 3.16 -9.27 17.25
C GLU A 548 1.66 -9.30 17.63
N ALA A 549 0.81 -8.51 16.96
CA ALA A 549 -0.64 -8.55 17.19
C ALA A 549 -1.29 -9.84 16.63
N ILE A 550 -0.97 -10.21 15.38
CA ILE A 550 -1.44 -11.47 14.77
C ILE A 550 -0.77 -12.69 15.41
N GLY A 551 0.51 -12.59 15.78
CA GLY A 551 1.33 -13.69 16.27
C GLY A 551 1.93 -14.53 15.13
N THR A 552 3.23 -14.84 15.24
CA THR A 552 3.99 -15.60 14.23
C THR A 552 3.48 -17.02 13.99
N SER A 553 2.70 -17.61 14.92
CA SER A 553 2.02 -18.90 14.73
C SER A 553 0.92 -18.88 13.65
N ASN A 554 0.39 -17.70 13.32
CA ASN A 554 -0.69 -17.56 12.33
C ASN A 554 -0.18 -16.98 10.99
N LEU A 555 1.12 -16.70 10.87
CA LEU A 555 1.76 -16.08 9.70
C LEU A 555 2.86 -16.96 9.12
N THR A 556 3.19 -16.76 7.85
CA THR A 556 4.36 -17.34 7.18
C THR A 556 5.66 -16.54 7.42
N ASN A 557 5.63 -15.58 8.35
CA ASN A 557 6.76 -14.76 8.78
C ASN A 557 7.73 -15.56 9.65
N ILE A 558 8.99 -15.66 9.23
CA ILE A 558 10.04 -16.43 9.94
C ILE A 558 10.62 -15.65 11.13
N VAL A 559 10.58 -14.31 11.08
CA VAL A 559 11.16 -13.40 12.09
C VAL A 559 10.04 -12.58 12.72
N ARG A 560 10.13 -12.34 14.04
CA ARG A 560 9.24 -11.42 14.78
C ARG A 560 9.54 -9.96 14.43
N GLY A 561 8.63 -9.06 14.82
CA GLY A 561 8.91 -7.63 14.81
C GLY A 561 10.16 -7.29 15.61
N THR A 562 10.99 -6.39 15.08
CA THR A 562 12.10 -5.77 15.80
C THR A 562 11.91 -4.26 15.80
N PHE A 563 12.17 -3.64 16.94
CA PHE A 563 11.65 -2.33 17.28
C PHE A 563 12.81 -1.36 17.59
N PRO A 564 13.44 -0.75 16.57
CA PRO A 564 14.52 0.21 16.75
C PRO A 564 13.99 1.57 17.20
N GLU A 565 14.92 2.44 17.62
CA GLU A 565 14.68 3.85 17.93
C GLU A 565 13.52 4.04 18.94
N ILE A 566 12.51 4.84 18.60
CA ILE A 566 11.36 5.22 19.44
C ILE A 566 10.70 4.00 20.10
N ALA A 567 10.62 2.88 19.36
CA ALA A 567 9.87 1.70 19.76
C ALA A 567 10.67 0.72 20.64
N SER A 568 11.96 0.96 20.90
CA SER A 568 12.77 0.09 21.78
C SER A 568 12.25 0.03 23.21
N ASN A 569 11.60 1.12 23.65
CA ASN A 569 11.12 1.31 25.01
C ASN A 569 9.60 1.07 25.14
N TRP A 570 8.92 0.65 24.07
CA TRP A 570 7.48 0.38 24.10
C TRP A 570 7.20 -0.95 24.80
N THR A 571 6.21 -0.95 25.70
CA THR A 571 5.76 -2.20 26.32
C THR A 571 5.12 -3.13 25.28
N ARG A 572 5.16 -4.44 25.54
CA ARG A 572 4.54 -5.41 24.62
C ARG A 572 3.03 -5.17 24.45
N GLN A 573 2.36 -4.64 25.48
CA GLN A 573 0.96 -4.22 25.40
C GLN A 573 0.78 -3.11 24.33
N GLN A 574 1.50 -1.99 24.45
CA GLN A 574 1.44 -0.87 23.50
C GLN A 574 1.74 -1.33 22.06
N ILE A 575 2.74 -2.18 21.86
CA ILE A 575 3.07 -2.77 20.55
C ILE A 575 1.87 -3.53 19.97
N THR A 576 1.17 -4.33 20.79
CA THR A 576 -0.02 -5.07 20.33
C THR A 576 -1.28 -4.22 20.20
N GLU A 577 -1.42 -3.14 20.96
CA GLU A 577 -2.51 -2.15 20.83
C GLU A 577 -2.37 -1.35 19.54
N PHE A 578 -1.18 -0.78 19.29
CA PHE A 578 -0.82 -0.14 18.02
C PHE A 578 -0.96 -1.11 16.84
N GLY A 579 -0.48 -2.35 16.96
CA GLY A 579 -0.64 -3.39 15.95
C GLY A 579 -2.11 -3.68 15.63
N SER A 580 -2.98 -3.75 16.65
CA SER A 580 -4.42 -3.96 16.47
C SER A 580 -5.10 -2.78 15.76
N LEU A 581 -4.71 -1.54 16.09
CA LEU A 581 -5.17 -0.33 15.39
C LEU A 581 -4.76 -0.32 13.92
N LEU A 582 -3.51 -0.67 13.60
CA LEU A 582 -3.04 -0.77 12.20
C LEU A 582 -3.82 -1.80 11.40
N LEU A 583 -4.13 -2.95 12.00
CA LEU A 583 -4.91 -4.02 11.36
C LEU A 583 -6.37 -3.62 11.15
N HIS A 584 -6.97 -2.87 12.08
CA HIS A 584 -8.30 -2.29 11.89
C HIS A 584 -8.33 -1.27 10.74
N LYS A 585 -7.31 -0.42 10.62
CA LYS A 585 -7.17 0.48 9.46
C LYS A 585 -7.01 -0.30 8.15
N ALA A 586 -6.23 -1.38 8.15
CA ALA A 586 -6.09 -2.25 6.99
C ALA A 586 -7.43 -2.88 6.58
N PHE A 587 -8.27 -3.28 7.52
CA PHE A 587 -9.62 -3.79 7.24
C PHE A 587 -10.53 -2.74 6.59
N VAL A 588 -10.56 -1.50 7.12
CA VAL A 588 -11.34 -0.41 6.53
C VAL A 588 -10.88 -0.08 5.10
N ILE A 589 -9.56 -0.06 4.86
CA ILE A 589 -9.00 0.14 3.52
C ILE A 589 -9.39 -1.04 2.60
N PHE A 590 -9.40 -2.28 3.10
CA PHE A 590 -9.74 -3.47 2.30
C PHE A 590 -11.18 -3.47 1.81
N LEU A 591 -12.14 -3.05 2.66
CA LEU A 591 -13.55 -2.89 2.26
C LEU A 591 -13.71 -1.85 1.14
N ASN A 592 -12.89 -0.79 1.15
CA ASN A 592 -12.92 0.30 0.17
C ASN A 592 -12.21 -0.05 -1.15
N GLU A 593 -11.04 -0.70 -1.11
CA GLU A 593 -10.19 -0.91 -2.29
C GLU A 593 -10.63 -2.07 -3.21
N ARG A 594 -11.48 -3.00 -2.73
CA ARG A 594 -12.00 -4.16 -3.50
C ARG A 594 -10.91 -4.94 -4.26
N CYS A 595 -9.80 -5.22 -3.58
CA CYS A 595 -8.60 -5.81 -4.18
C CYS A 595 -8.85 -7.16 -4.89
N ARG A 596 -8.59 -7.23 -6.20
CA ARG A 596 -8.67 -8.47 -7.00
C ARG A 596 -7.55 -9.46 -6.60
N PRO A 597 -7.82 -10.78 -6.51
CA PRO A 597 -6.78 -11.80 -6.42
C PRO A 597 -5.87 -11.85 -7.67
N ILE A 598 -4.57 -11.95 -7.44
CA ILE A 598 -3.55 -12.11 -8.49
C ILE A 598 -3.33 -13.60 -8.74
N PHE A 599 -3.47 -14.03 -9.98
CA PHE A 599 -3.24 -15.40 -10.42
C PHE A 599 -1.84 -15.56 -11.04
N GLU A 600 -1.36 -16.79 -11.08
CA GLU A 600 -0.07 -17.14 -11.73
C GLU A 600 -0.01 -16.68 -13.20
N ALA A 601 -1.13 -16.75 -13.92
CA ALA A 601 -1.25 -16.26 -15.30
C ALA A 601 -0.99 -14.75 -15.40
N ASP A 602 -1.58 -13.94 -14.49
CA ASP A 602 -1.34 -12.50 -14.43
C ASP A 602 0.14 -12.18 -14.23
N VAL A 603 0.83 -12.96 -13.38
CA VAL A 603 2.25 -12.82 -13.09
C VAL A 603 3.12 -13.18 -14.30
N ASN A 604 2.77 -14.24 -15.02
CA ASN A 604 3.51 -14.68 -16.21
C ASN A 604 3.29 -13.74 -17.40
N GLU A 605 2.11 -13.12 -17.52
CA GLU A 605 1.87 -12.02 -18.47
C GLU A 605 2.63 -10.74 -18.14
N MET A 606 2.96 -10.49 -16.87
CA MET A 606 3.80 -9.37 -16.47
C MET A 606 5.28 -9.66 -16.71
N ASP A 607 5.78 -10.84 -16.36
CA ASP A 607 7.19 -11.24 -16.50
C ASP A 607 7.66 -11.30 -17.97
N GLY A 608 6.74 -11.27 -18.93
CA GLY A 608 7.01 -11.10 -20.36
C GLY A 608 6.94 -9.66 -20.90
N ARG A 609 6.82 -8.64 -20.02
CA ARG A 609 6.69 -7.21 -20.38
C ARG A 609 7.70 -6.28 -19.67
N TRP A 610 8.69 -6.83 -18.96
CA TRP A 610 9.74 -6.10 -18.23
C TRP A 610 11.14 -6.58 -18.65
#